data_AF-A0A957XW81-F1
#
_entry.id   AF-A0A957XW81-F1
#
_cell.length_a   1.000
_cell.length_b   1.000
_cell.length_c   1.000
_cell.angle_alpha   90.00
_cell.angle_beta   90.00
_cell.angle_gamma   90.00
#
_symmetry.space_group_name_H-M   'P 1'
#
loop_
_entity.id
_entity.type
_entity.pdbx_description
1 polymer ?
#
loop_
_entity_poly.entity_id
_entity_poly.type
_entity_poly.pdbx_seq_one_letter_code
_entity_poly.pdbx_strand_id
1 'polypeptide(L)'
;MIEAPVTTMPLTRLPMHSTFVFTAGQPLFDAGLALAVACNVPVNYLLHAADAIDPVADPALASYRFLTQSWEEKHALLDHMLSELAGKFRLVPTLEYVDALVR
;
A
#
# COMPACT_ATOMS: atom_id res chain seq x y z
N MET A 1 1.69 -17.92 16.43
CA MET A 1 1.39 -17.10 15.25
C MET A 1 2.03 -15.76 15.50
N ILE A 2 2.90 -15.27 14.60
CA ILE A 2 3.51 -13.94 14.75
C ILE A 2 2.69 -12.98 13.90
N GLU A 3 2.19 -11.92 14.53
CA GLU A 3 1.48 -10.83 13.83
C GLU A 3 2.51 -9.78 13.38
N ALA A 4 2.42 -9.37 12.11
CA ALA A 4 3.24 -8.30 11.56
C ALA A 4 2.33 -7.11 11.20
N PRO A 5 2.40 -5.97 11.90
CA PRO A 5 1.54 -4.84 11.61
C PRO A 5 1.84 -4.26 10.23
N VAL A 6 0.80 -3.82 9.53
CA VAL A 6 0.95 -3.04 8.30
C VAL A 6 1.52 -1.67 8.65
N THR A 7 2.48 -1.19 7.86
CA THR A 7 3.07 0.12 8.10
C THR A 7 2.05 1.24 7.87
N THR A 8 1.92 2.11 8.86
CA THR A 8 1.23 3.39 8.76
C THR A 8 2.23 4.52 8.54
N MET A 9 1.77 5.67 8.06
CA MET A 9 2.60 6.88 8.00
C MET A 9 3.23 7.17 9.37
N PRO A 10 4.54 7.45 9.42
CA PRO A 10 5.18 7.96 10.62
C PRO A 10 4.48 9.24 11.12
N LEU A 11 4.48 9.44 12.44
CA LEU A 11 3.90 10.59 13.16
C LEU A 11 2.36 10.66 13.19
N THR A 12 1.69 10.50 12.04
CA THR A 12 0.22 10.65 11.94
C THR A 12 -0.52 9.34 12.14
N ARG A 13 0.16 8.20 11.95
CA ARG A 13 -0.43 6.86 11.96
C ARG A 13 -1.55 6.67 10.94
N LEU A 14 -1.57 7.49 9.88
CA LEU A 14 -2.51 7.32 8.79
C LEU A 14 -2.21 6.04 8.00
N PRO A 15 -3.23 5.28 7.59
CA PRO A 15 -3.01 4.11 6.75
C PRO A 15 -2.59 4.56 5.33
N MET A 16 -1.58 3.90 4.77
CA MET A 16 -1.04 4.21 3.43
C MET A 16 -0.99 2.99 2.50
N HIS A 17 -1.69 1.91 2.84
CA HIS A 17 -1.72 0.70 2.01
C HIS A 17 -2.72 0.81 0.86
N SER A 18 -2.65 -0.15 -0.06
CA SER A 18 -3.34 -0.16 -1.36
C SER A 18 -4.78 0.39 -1.31
N THR A 19 -5.68 -0.18 -0.52
CA THR A 19 -7.09 0.28 -0.44
C THR A 19 -7.25 1.78 -0.19
N PHE A 20 -6.48 2.34 0.75
CA PHE A 20 -6.54 3.77 1.06
C PHE A 20 -5.93 4.62 -0.05
N VAL A 21 -4.85 4.14 -0.66
CA VAL A 21 -4.18 4.83 -1.77
C VAL A 21 -5.03 4.82 -3.03
N PHE A 22 -5.67 3.71 -3.39
CA PHE A 22 -6.61 3.67 -4.50
C PHE A 22 -7.85 4.53 -4.26
N THR A 23 -8.23 4.75 -2.99
CA THR A 23 -9.34 5.64 -2.64
C THR A 23 -8.94 7.12 -2.68
N ALA A 24 -7.77 7.48 -2.11
CA ALA A 24 -7.35 8.86 -1.91
C ALA A 24 -6.39 9.40 -2.98
N GLY A 25 -5.81 8.51 -3.78
CA GLY A 25 -4.88 8.81 -4.86
C GLY A 25 -3.40 8.79 -4.46
N GLN A 26 -2.57 8.98 -5.49
CA GLN A 26 -1.10 8.98 -5.41
C GLN A 26 -0.51 9.88 -4.30
N PRO A 27 -1.01 11.10 -4.03
CA PRO A 27 -0.40 11.96 -3.01
C PRO A 27 -0.36 11.35 -1.60
N LEU A 28 -1.34 10.51 -1.25
CA LEU A 28 -1.33 9.77 0.01
C LEU A 28 -0.12 8.83 0.08
N PHE A 29 0.12 8.08 -1.00
CA PHE A 29 1.25 7.17 -1.08
C PHE A 29 2.59 7.92 -1.03
N ASP A 30 2.74 8.96 -1.85
CA ASP A 30 3.99 9.72 -1.94
C ASP A 30 4.37 10.35 -0.60
N ALA A 31 3.40 10.95 0.11
CA ALA A 31 3.62 11.51 1.44
C ALA A 31 4.00 10.44 2.47
N GLY A 32 3.30 9.30 2.45
CA GLY A 32 3.59 8.20 3.39
C GLY A 32 4.96 7.57 3.16
N LEU A 33 5.32 7.34 1.90
CA LEU A 33 6.60 6.80 1.50
C LEU A 33 7.75 7.76 1.86
N ALA A 34 7.60 9.04 1.52
CA ALA A 34 8.59 10.06 1.86
C ALA A 34 8.84 10.12 3.37
N LEU A 35 7.77 10.07 4.18
CA LEU A 35 7.90 10.03 5.64
C LEU A 35 8.56 8.73 6.12
N ALA A 36 8.20 7.56 5.57
CA ALA A 36 8.82 6.29 5.95
C ALA A 36 10.33 6.30 5.68
N VAL A 37 10.75 6.83 4.53
CA VAL A 37 12.16 7.00 4.16
C VAL A 37 12.84 8.00 5.10
N ALA A 38 12.23 9.17 5.32
CA ALA A 38 12.80 10.21 6.18
C ALA A 38 12.96 9.75 7.64
N CYS A 39 12.05 8.91 8.13
CA CYS A 39 12.11 8.33 9.48
C CYS A 39 12.90 7.02 9.54
N ASN A 40 13.48 6.56 8.43
CA ASN A 40 14.19 5.28 8.31
C ASN A 40 13.38 4.08 8.84
N VAL A 41 12.09 4.04 8.52
CA VAL A 41 11.16 2.99 8.97
C VAL A 41 11.06 1.93 7.87
N PRO A 42 11.24 0.64 8.19
CA PRO A 42 11.04 -0.42 7.21
C PRO A 42 9.54 -0.60 6.93
N VAL A 43 9.20 -0.86 5.66
CA VAL A 43 7.81 -0.89 5.20
C VAL A 43 7.31 -2.32 5.03
N ASN A 44 6.23 -2.66 5.75
CA ASN A 44 5.35 -3.78 5.49
C ASN A 44 4.10 -3.25 4.76
N TYR A 45 4.14 -3.30 3.42
CA TYR A 45 3.09 -2.74 2.57
C TYR A 45 2.03 -3.80 2.23
N LEU A 46 0.77 -3.54 2.57
CA LEU A 46 -0.34 -4.45 2.24
C LEU A 46 -0.91 -4.12 0.85
N LEU A 47 -0.86 -5.11 -0.05
CA LEU A 47 -1.47 -5.05 -1.37
C LEU A 47 -2.62 -6.06 -1.46
N HIS A 48 -3.84 -5.58 -1.68
CA HIS A 48 -4.96 -6.46 -2.00
C HIS A 48 -5.06 -6.64 -3.50
N ALA A 49 -5.14 -7.90 -3.96
CA ALA A 49 -5.40 -8.20 -5.37
C ALA A 49 -6.70 -7.53 -5.85
N ALA A 50 -7.72 -7.47 -4.98
CA ALA A 50 -9.01 -6.83 -5.27
C ALA A 50 -8.90 -5.33 -5.60
N ASP A 51 -7.86 -4.64 -5.13
CA ASP A 51 -7.72 -3.21 -5.43
C ASP A 51 -7.29 -2.99 -6.90
N ALA A 52 -6.60 -3.97 -7.49
CA ALA A 52 -5.97 -3.93 -8.81
C ALA A 52 -6.73 -4.71 -9.91
N ILE A 53 -7.92 -5.24 -9.64
CA ILE A 53 -8.75 -5.91 -10.66
C ILE A 53 -9.70 -4.93 -11.35
N ASP A 54 -10.28 -5.35 -12.48
CA ASP A 54 -11.34 -4.63 -13.17
C ASP A 54 -12.60 -4.41 -12.30
N PRO A 55 -13.50 -3.48 -12.70
CA PRO A 55 -14.66 -3.12 -11.92
C PRO A 55 -15.52 -4.32 -11.56
N VAL A 56 -15.92 -4.41 -10.29
CA VAL A 56 -16.88 -5.42 -9.84
C VAL A 56 -18.26 -4.78 -9.76
N ALA A 57 -19.18 -5.23 -10.60
CA ALA A 57 -20.56 -4.76 -10.63
C ALA A 57 -21.41 -5.39 -9.50
N ASP A 58 -21.00 -5.17 -8.25
CA ASP A 58 -21.73 -5.60 -7.05
C ASP A 58 -22.19 -4.36 -6.24
N PRO A 59 -23.50 -4.14 -6.06
CA PRO A 59 -24.02 -3.05 -5.25
C PRO A 59 -23.48 -3.01 -3.81
N ALA A 60 -23.13 -4.17 -3.23
CA ALA A 60 -22.53 -4.24 -1.89
C ALA A 60 -21.13 -3.61 -1.84
N LEU A 61 -20.46 -3.51 -2.99
CA LEU A 61 -19.11 -2.94 -3.11
C LEU A 61 -19.12 -1.49 -3.61
N ALA A 62 -20.28 -0.92 -3.90
CA ALA A 62 -20.42 0.41 -4.49
C ALA A 62 -19.86 1.54 -3.60
N SER A 63 -19.72 1.33 -2.28
CA SER A 63 -19.08 2.29 -1.36
C SER A 63 -17.57 2.40 -1.57
N TYR A 64 -16.93 1.38 -2.15
CA TYR A 64 -15.50 1.36 -2.45
C TYR A 64 -15.27 1.91 -3.85
N ARG A 65 -15.12 3.23 -3.98
CA ARG A 65 -15.02 3.93 -5.28
C ARG A 65 -13.94 3.36 -6.22
N PHE A 66 -12.85 2.83 -5.69
CA PHE A 66 -11.79 2.23 -6.51
C PHE A 66 -12.17 0.87 -7.11
N LEU A 67 -13.14 0.16 -6.53
CA LEU A 67 -13.69 -1.08 -7.10
C LEU A 67 -14.64 -0.82 -8.27
N THR A 68 -14.99 0.44 -8.52
CA THR A 68 -15.78 0.85 -9.70
C THR A 68 -14.93 1.45 -10.82
N GLN A 69 -13.63 1.64 -10.59
CA GLN A 69 -12.69 2.18 -11.57
C GLN A 69 -12.10 1.09 -12.46
N SER A 70 -11.86 1.40 -13.73
CA SER A 70 -11.27 0.45 -14.68
C SER A 70 -9.81 0.16 -14.37
N TRP A 71 -9.28 -0.96 -14.89
CA TRP A 71 -7.86 -1.22 -14.81
C TRP A 71 -7.03 -0.10 -15.45
N GLU A 72 -7.46 0.45 -16.59
CA GLU A 72 -6.77 1.55 -17.27
C GLU A 72 -6.62 2.78 -16.36
N GLU A 73 -7.60 3.07 -15.51
CA GLU A 73 -7.56 4.18 -14.56
C GLU A 73 -6.60 3.92 -13.38
N LYS A 74 -6.38 2.65 -13.04
CA LYS A 74 -5.68 2.22 -11.82
C LYS A 74 -4.24 1.78 -12.04
N HIS A 75 -3.93 1.21 -13.20
CA HIS A 75 -2.63 0.57 -13.44
C HIS A 75 -1.46 1.54 -13.27
N ALA A 76 -1.59 2.78 -13.71
CA ALA A 76 -0.56 3.79 -13.57
C ALA A 76 -0.23 4.10 -12.10
N LEU A 77 -1.24 4.11 -11.23
CA LEU A 77 -1.04 4.28 -9.79
C LEU A 77 -0.35 3.06 -9.18
N LEU A 78 -0.75 1.85 -9.57
CA LEU A 78 -0.10 0.63 -9.10
C LEU A 78 1.37 0.57 -9.53
N ASP A 79 1.65 0.86 -10.80
CA ASP A 79 3.01 0.84 -11.35
C ASP A 79 3.89 1.88 -10.66
N HIS A 80 3.36 3.07 -10.40
CA HIS A 80 4.04 4.09 -9.61
C HIS A 80 4.38 3.58 -8.20
N MET A 81 3.40 3.01 -7.50
CA MET A 81 3.59 2.47 -6.15
C MET A 81 4.67 1.38 -6.11
N LEU A 82 4.59 0.40 -7.01
CA LEU A 82 5.52 -0.71 -7.07
C LEU A 82 6.93 -0.24 -7.45
N SER A 83 7.05 0.67 -8.42
CA SER A 83 8.34 1.24 -8.85
C SER A 83 9.00 2.00 -7.71
N GLU A 84 8.24 2.82 -6.99
CA GLU A 84 8.75 3.63 -5.89
C GLU A 84 9.17 2.78 -4.68
N LEU A 85 8.39 1.73 -4.34
CA LEU A 85 8.76 0.77 -3.30
C LEU A 85 10.03 0.00 -3.69
N ALA A 86 10.09 -0.53 -4.91
CA ALA A 86 11.24 -1.30 -5.40
C ALA A 86 12.51 -0.45 -5.54
N GLY A 87 12.37 0.84 -5.85
CA GLY A 87 13.48 1.77 -5.98
C GLY A 87 14.10 2.22 -4.64
N LYS A 88 13.34 2.12 -3.53
CA LYS A 88 13.76 2.64 -2.21
C LYS A 88 13.95 1.56 -1.15
N PHE A 89 13.34 0.39 -1.33
CA PHE A 89 13.37 -0.70 -0.38
C PHE A 89 13.78 -2.01 -1.03
N ARG A 90 14.42 -2.88 -0.24
CA ARG A 90 14.64 -4.27 -0.62
C ARG A 90 13.40 -5.09 -0.28
N LEU A 91 12.80 -5.73 -1.28
CA LEU A 91 11.73 -6.69 -1.07
C LEU A 91 12.27 -7.94 -0.36
N VAL A 92 11.59 -8.34 0.72
CA VAL A 92 11.94 -9.54 1.50
C VAL A 92 10.68 -10.33 1.84
N PRO A 93 10.79 -11.64 2.12
CA PRO A 93 9.70 -12.39 2.71
C PRO A 93 9.27 -11.81 4.05
N THR A 94 7.97 -11.88 4.38
CA THR A 94 7.43 -11.38 5.66
C THR A 94 8.14 -11.99 6.86
N LEU A 95 8.56 -13.26 6.79
CA LEU A 95 9.29 -13.91 7.88
C LEU A 95 10.64 -13.22 8.16
N GLU A 96 11.40 -12.88 7.12
CA GLU A 96 12.66 -12.15 7.26
C GLU A 96 12.45 -10.75 7.83
N TYR A 97 11.39 -10.06 7.40
CA TYR A 97 11.00 -8.76 7.95
C TYR A 97 10.70 -8.84 9.45
N VAL A 98 9.90 -9.82 9.86
CA VAL A 98 9.54 -10.05 11.26
C VAL A 98 10.76 -10.38 12.11
N ASP A 99 11.64 -11.27 11.62
CA ASP A 99 12.86 -11.65 12.32
C ASP A 99 13.80 -10.45 12.55
N ALA A 100 13.80 -9.47 11.63
CA ALA A 100 14.58 -8.25 11.75
C ALA A 100 14.02 -7.25 12.79
N LEU A 101 12.72 -7.30 13.10
CA LEU A 101 12.08 -6.40 14.08
C LEU A 101 12.23 -6.87 15.54
N VAL A 102 12.50 -8.17 15.74
CA VAL A 102 12.61 -8.78 17.08
C VAL A 102 14.07 -8.79 17.60
N ARG A 103 15.03 -8.43 16.74
CA ARG A 103 16.46 -8.31 17.09
C ARG A 103 16.79 -6.89 17.54
#